data_AF-A0A962UP80-F1
#
_entry.id   AF-A0A962UP80-F1
#
_cell.length_a   1.000
_cell.length_b   1.000
_cell.length_c   1.000
_cell.angle_alpha   90.00
_cell.angle_beta   90.00
_cell.angle_gamma   90.00
#
_symmetry.space_group_name_H-M   'P 1'
#
loop_
_entity.id
_entity.type
_entity.pdbx_description
1 polymer ?
#
loop_
_entity_poly.entity_id
_entity_poly.type
_entity_poly.pdbx_seq_one_letter_code
_entity_poly.pdbx_strand_id
1 'polypeptide(L)'
;YIANKYNMKEEEVEHNQRMGSFLPFDVYGHLARSEWDTLIFFYGVVMCVGALSLMGYLDVMSRLMYLHLGATTANTGVGILSSVIDNIPVMFAVLSMHPDMSIGQWLLVTLTAGIGGSLLSVGSAAGVALMGQSRGAYTFSAHLKWTPVIAIGYAVAIVLHLMINASMF
;
A
#
# COMPACT_ATOMS: atom_id res chain seq x y z
N TYR A 1 -31.37 -27.37 -8.56
CA TYR A 1 -29.93 -27.03 -8.57
C TYR A 1 -29.29 -27.20 -7.19
N ILE A 2 -29.79 -26.54 -6.13
CA ILE A 2 -29.23 -26.63 -4.77
C ILE A 2 -29.32 -28.07 -4.19
N ALA A 3 -30.46 -28.76 -4.37
CA ALA A 3 -30.65 -30.15 -3.89
C ALA A 3 -29.57 -31.12 -4.43
N ASN A 4 -29.30 -31.09 -5.74
CA ASN A 4 -28.27 -31.91 -6.37
C ASN A 4 -26.84 -31.49 -6.01
N LYS A 5 -26.59 -30.21 -5.71
CA LYS A 5 -25.24 -29.72 -5.34
C LYS A 5 -24.82 -30.15 -3.93
N TYR A 6 -25.78 -30.34 -3.03
CA TYR A 6 -25.55 -30.68 -1.62
C TYR A 6 -26.11 -32.03 -1.20
N ASN A 7 -26.58 -32.84 -2.15
CA ASN A 7 -27.16 -34.17 -1.93
C ASN A 7 -28.30 -34.18 -0.89
N MET A 8 -29.11 -33.11 -0.88
CA MET A 8 -30.22 -32.91 0.05
C MET A 8 -31.52 -33.40 -0.58
N LYS A 9 -32.43 -33.97 0.22
CA LYS A 9 -33.76 -34.39 -0.27
C LYS A 9 -34.61 -33.15 -0.59
N GLU A 10 -35.44 -33.22 -1.64
CA GLU A 10 -36.26 -32.07 -2.07
C GLU A 10 -37.18 -31.54 -0.96
N GLU A 11 -37.69 -32.42 -0.09
CA GLU A 11 -38.48 -32.05 1.09
C GLU A 11 -37.70 -31.23 2.12
N GLU A 12 -36.38 -31.47 2.29
CA GLU A 12 -35.51 -30.69 3.18
C GLU A 12 -35.23 -29.29 2.61
N VAL A 13 -35.20 -29.16 1.27
CA VAL A 13 -35.02 -27.89 0.59
C VAL A 13 -36.26 -27.01 0.73
N GLU A 14 -37.45 -27.58 0.55
CA GLU A 14 -38.72 -26.87 0.79
C GLU A 14 -38.90 -26.50 2.27
N HIS A 15 -38.55 -27.40 3.19
CA HIS A 15 -38.64 -27.14 4.63
C HIS A 15 -37.71 -26.00 5.06
N ASN A 16 -36.47 -25.97 4.56
CA ASN A 16 -35.50 -24.91 4.81
C ASN A 16 -35.91 -23.57 4.17
N GLN A 17 -36.54 -23.58 2.98
CA GLN A 17 -37.07 -22.36 2.36
C GLN A 17 -38.24 -21.75 3.15
N ARG A 18 -39.14 -22.58 3.71
CA ARG A 18 -40.25 -22.12 4.55
C ARG A 18 -39.79 -21.59 5.91
N MET A 19 -38.68 -22.10 6.43
CA MET A 19 -38.09 -21.66 7.70
C MET A 19 -37.16 -20.44 7.59
N GLY A 20 -37.05 -19.80 6.42
CA GLY A 20 -36.11 -18.70 6.23
C GLY A 20 -34.68 -19.14 6.57
N SER A 21 -34.25 -20.29 6.02
CA SER A 21 -32.95 -20.88 6.27
C SER A 21 -31.83 -19.87 5.98
N PHE A 22 -31.06 -19.59 7.03
CA PHE A 22 -29.73 -19.02 6.96
C PHE A 22 -28.94 -19.80 5.92
N LEU A 23 -28.75 -19.22 4.72
CA LEU A 23 -27.73 -19.68 3.79
C LEU A 23 -26.44 -19.78 4.62
N PRO A 24 -25.83 -20.97 4.78
CA PRO A 24 -24.60 -21.11 5.52
C PRO A 24 -23.60 -20.13 4.89
N PHE A 25 -23.09 -19.20 5.67
CA PHE A 25 -22.12 -18.22 5.17
C PHE A 25 -20.91 -19.01 4.65
N ASP A 26 -20.80 -19.13 3.33
CA ASP A 26 -19.76 -19.91 2.66
C ASP A 26 -18.45 -19.12 2.71
N VAL A 27 -17.78 -19.23 3.87
CA VAL A 27 -16.45 -18.65 4.11
C VAL A 27 -15.46 -19.18 3.06
N TYR A 28 -15.57 -20.45 2.68
CA TYR A 28 -14.66 -21.09 1.73
C TYR A 28 -14.80 -20.51 0.32
N GLY A 29 -16.03 -20.22 -0.12
CA GLY A 29 -16.28 -19.55 -1.40
C GLY A 29 -15.73 -18.12 -1.46
N HIS A 30 -15.71 -17.38 -0.35
CA HIS A 30 -15.09 -16.05 -0.28
C HIS A 30 -13.57 -16.13 -0.18
N LEU A 31 -13.07 -17.09 0.59
CA LEU A 31 -11.65 -17.36 0.74
C LEU A 31 -11.00 -17.77 -0.59
N ALA A 32 -11.69 -18.56 -1.40
CA ALA A 32 -11.24 -18.94 -2.75
C ALA A 32 -11.19 -17.76 -3.74
N ARG A 33 -11.93 -16.68 -3.49
CA ARG A 33 -11.93 -15.45 -4.31
C ARG A 33 -10.92 -14.40 -3.84
N SER A 34 -10.15 -14.70 -2.79
CA SER A 34 -9.13 -13.78 -2.29
C SER A 34 -7.91 -13.75 -3.23
N GLU A 35 -7.27 -12.60 -3.36
CA GLU A 35 -6.06 -12.42 -4.17
C GLU A 35 -4.82 -13.01 -3.46
N TRP A 36 -4.73 -14.34 -3.43
CA TRP A 36 -3.66 -15.05 -2.74
C TRP A 36 -2.26 -14.71 -3.27
N ASP A 37 -2.12 -14.43 -4.57
CA ASP A 37 -0.85 -14.04 -5.18
C ASP A 37 -0.32 -12.72 -4.57
N THR A 38 -1.20 -11.71 -4.45
CA THR A 38 -0.89 -10.41 -3.84
C THR A 38 -0.55 -10.56 -2.35
N LEU A 39 -1.30 -11.38 -1.61
CA LEU A 39 -1.05 -11.62 -0.19
C LEU A 39 0.29 -12.31 0.06
N ILE A 40 0.63 -13.33 -0.74
CA ILE A 40 1.91 -14.05 -0.63
C ILE A 40 3.08 -13.15 -1.02
N PHE A 41 2.91 -12.28 -2.02
CA PHE A 41 3.90 -11.25 -2.36
C PHE A 41 4.20 -10.32 -1.17
N PHE A 42 3.16 -9.72 -0.57
CA PHE A 42 3.35 -8.83 0.58
C PHE A 42 3.95 -9.57 1.78
N TYR A 43 3.51 -10.82 2.04
CA TYR A 43 4.10 -11.66 3.07
C TYR A 43 5.61 -11.86 2.86
N GLY A 44 6.04 -12.21 1.65
CA GLY A 44 7.44 -12.38 1.32
C GLY A 44 8.26 -11.10 1.55
N VAL A 45 7.74 -9.95 1.12
CA VAL A 45 8.39 -8.65 1.31
C VAL A 45 8.52 -8.30 2.80
N VAL A 46 7.44 -8.48 3.58
CA VAL A 46 7.44 -8.28 5.03
C VAL A 46 8.47 -9.18 5.73
N MET A 47 8.56 -10.45 5.31
CA MET A 47 9.57 -11.39 5.84
C MET A 47 11.00 -10.95 5.52
N CYS A 48 11.28 -10.48 4.30
CA CYS A 48 12.59 -9.95 3.93
C CYS A 48 12.97 -8.71 4.74
N VAL A 49 12.05 -7.76 4.89
CA VAL A 49 12.28 -6.55 5.71
C VAL A 49 12.46 -6.93 7.18
N GLY A 50 11.68 -7.88 7.70
CA GLY A 50 11.86 -8.42 9.05
C GLY A 50 13.24 -9.05 9.25
N ALA A 51 13.75 -9.79 8.26
CA ALA A 51 15.11 -10.34 8.30
C ALA A 51 16.18 -9.23 8.32
N LEU A 52 16.02 -8.18 7.50
CA LEU A 52 16.91 -7.01 7.52
C LEU A 52 16.89 -6.28 8.87
N SER A 53 15.71 -6.20 9.51
CA SER A 53 15.54 -5.65 10.85
C SER A 53 16.28 -6.48 11.89
N LEU A 54 16.11 -7.81 11.85
CA LEU A 54 16.77 -8.73 12.78
C LEU A 54 18.30 -8.69 12.65
N MET A 55 18.81 -8.54 11.42
CA MET A 55 20.25 -8.35 11.15
C MET A 55 20.78 -6.96 11.55
N GLY A 56 19.92 -6.03 11.95
CA GLY A 56 20.29 -4.68 12.38
C GLY A 56 20.49 -3.67 11.24
N TYR A 57 20.26 -4.04 9.97
CA TYR A 57 20.42 -3.11 8.84
C TYR A 57 19.43 -1.94 8.89
N LEU A 58 18.21 -2.19 9.38
CA LEU A 58 17.22 -1.12 9.55
C LEU A 58 17.62 -0.12 10.64
N ASP A 59 18.30 -0.54 11.71
CA ASP A 59 18.82 0.40 12.72
C ASP A 59 19.87 1.35 12.12
N VAL A 60 20.80 0.80 11.32
CA VAL A 60 21.81 1.60 10.62
C VAL A 60 21.14 2.59 9.66
N MET A 61 20.15 2.15 8.90
CA MET A 61 19.37 3.04 8.01
C MET A 61 18.61 4.11 8.79
N SER A 62 17.99 3.74 9.92
CA SER A 62 17.27 4.66 10.81
C SER A 62 18.18 5.79 11.28
N ARG A 63 19.40 5.46 11.75
CA ARG A 63 20.40 6.45 12.17
C ARG A 63 20.82 7.37 11.02
N LEU A 64 21.13 6.80 9.85
CA LEU A 64 21.55 7.60 8.70
C LEU A 64 20.45 8.55 8.22
N MET A 65 19.22 8.08 8.13
CA MET A 65 18.11 8.87 7.61
C MET A 65 17.54 9.83 8.65
N TYR A 66 17.21 9.37 9.84
CA TYR A 66 16.45 10.16 10.80
C TYR A 66 17.34 10.96 11.76
N LEU A 67 18.55 10.48 12.11
CA LEU A 67 19.47 11.26 12.95
C LEU A 67 20.36 12.23 12.15
N HIS A 68 20.92 11.82 11.00
CA HIS A 68 21.85 12.68 10.26
C HIS A 68 21.16 13.61 9.26
N LEU A 69 20.24 13.08 8.44
CA LEU A 69 19.51 13.87 7.43
C LEU A 69 18.33 14.65 8.04
N GLY A 70 17.81 14.17 9.17
CA GLY A 70 16.63 14.71 9.84
C GLY A 70 15.31 14.18 9.25
N ALA A 71 14.29 14.07 10.10
CA ALA A 71 13.00 13.45 9.76
C ALA A 71 12.34 14.05 8.51
N THR A 72 12.33 15.38 8.34
CA THR A 72 11.70 16.01 7.17
C THR A 72 12.35 15.57 5.85
N THR A 73 13.68 15.57 5.81
CA THR A 73 14.45 15.17 4.62
C THR A 73 14.29 13.68 4.36
N ALA A 74 14.36 12.86 5.42
CA ALA A 74 14.14 11.42 5.35
C ALA A 74 12.74 11.10 4.78
N ASN A 75 11.69 11.68 5.35
CA ASN A 75 10.30 11.45 4.96
C ASN A 75 10.01 11.92 3.53
N THR A 76 10.63 13.03 3.11
CA THR A 76 10.56 13.50 1.72
C THR A 76 11.26 12.52 0.77
N GLY A 77 12.42 11.99 1.16
CA GLY A 77 13.16 10.98 0.38
C GLY A 77 12.43 9.64 0.30
N VAL A 78 11.81 9.19 1.40
CA VAL A 78 10.99 7.97 1.47
C VAL A 78 9.84 8.04 0.46
N GLY A 79 9.16 9.18 0.34
CA GLY A 79 8.10 9.34 -0.66
C GLY A 79 8.61 9.27 -2.09
N ILE A 80 9.80 9.81 -2.36
CA ILE A 80 10.43 9.67 -3.68
C ILE A 80 10.79 8.20 -3.95
N LEU A 81 11.32 7.48 -2.97
CA LEU A 81 11.60 6.04 -3.08
C LEU A 81 10.31 5.25 -3.37
N SER A 82 9.19 5.68 -2.79
CA SER A 82 7.87 5.09 -3.05
C SER A 82 7.38 5.24 -4.50
N SER A 83 8.04 6.06 -5.32
CA SER A 83 7.77 6.11 -6.76
C SER A 83 8.29 4.89 -7.53
N VAL A 84 9.14 4.08 -6.90
CA VAL A 84 9.72 2.87 -7.51
C VAL A 84 9.24 1.63 -6.77
N ILE A 85 9.16 1.71 -5.44
CA ILE A 85 8.72 0.62 -4.56
C ILE A 85 7.32 0.96 -4.05
N ASP A 86 6.42 -0.01 -4.02
CA ASP A 86 5.07 0.20 -3.50
C ASP A 86 5.08 0.76 -2.07
N ASN A 87 4.04 1.53 -1.75
CA ASN A 87 3.96 2.27 -0.49
C ASN A 87 3.88 1.34 0.73
N ILE A 88 3.26 0.16 0.60
CA ILE A 88 3.10 -0.83 1.68
C ILE A 88 4.47 -1.34 2.17
N PRO A 89 5.35 -1.93 1.31
CA PRO A 89 6.71 -2.30 1.69
C PRO A 89 7.54 -1.17 2.29
N VAL A 90 7.49 0.02 1.68
CA VAL A 90 8.27 1.18 2.11
C VAL A 90 7.86 1.60 3.52
N MET A 91 6.56 1.70 3.78
CA MET A 91 6.06 2.04 5.12
C MET A 91 6.35 0.96 6.14
N PHE A 92 6.29 -0.31 5.75
CA PHE A 92 6.67 -1.40 6.66
C PHE A 92 8.14 -1.31 7.08
N ALA A 93 9.04 -0.93 6.18
CA ALA A 93 10.44 -0.70 6.52
C ALA A 93 10.63 0.48 7.48
N VAL A 94 9.94 1.61 7.23
CA VAL A 94 9.99 2.79 8.13
C VAL A 94 9.45 2.48 9.52
N LEU A 95 8.33 1.74 9.61
CA LEU A 95 7.78 1.30 10.90
C LEU A 95 8.76 0.39 11.64
N SER A 96 9.40 -0.53 10.93
CA SER A 96 10.37 -1.47 11.49
C SER A 96 11.67 -0.80 11.95
N MET A 97 12.01 0.37 11.40
CA MET A 97 13.13 1.20 11.85
C MET A 97 12.88 1.88 13.20
N HIS A 98 11.62 1.95 13.66
CA HIS A 98 11.19 2.65 14.87
C HIS A 98 11.86 4.02 15.08
N PRO A 99 11.86 4.94 14.08
CA PRO A 99 12.46 6.26 14.25
C PRO A 99 11.69 7.10 15.27
N ASP A 100 12.41 7.83 16.11
CA ASP A 100 11.82 8.80 17.03
C ASP A 100 11.56 10.11 16.29
N MET A 101 10.27 10.41 16.05
CA MET A 101 9.85 11.61 15.33
C MET A 101 8.45 12.06 15.76
N SER A 102 8.20 13.37 15.64
CA SER A 102 6.93 13.99 16.05
C SER A 102 5.75 13.54 15.19
N ILE A 103 4.53 13.75 15.67
CA ILE A 103 3.31 13.36 14.95
C ILE A 103 3.21 14.06 13.58
N GLY A 104 3.70 15.30 13.47
CA GLY A 104 3.79 16.01 12.19
C GLY A 104 4.66 15.27 11.16
N GLN A 105 5.73 14.62 11.60
CA GLN A 105 6.62 13.81 10.75
C GLN A 105 5.99 12.48 10.36
N TRP A 106 5.25 11.83 11.27
CA TRP A 106 4.46 10.64 10.94
C TRP A 106 3.41 10.92 9.87
N LEU A 107 2.70 12.04 10.00
CA LEU A 107 1.75 12.47 8.98
C LEU A 107 2.47 12.84 7.66
N LEU A 108 3.66 13.45 7.74
CA LEU A 108 4.46 13.78 6.57
C LEU A 108 4.86 12.52 5.80
N VAL A 109 5.38 11.48 6.47
CA VAL A 109 5.79 10.25 5.78
C VAL A 109 4.59 9.51 5.19
N THR A 110 3.44 9.50 5.88
CA THR A 110 2.21 8.93 5.33
C THR A 110 1.75 9.68 4.08
N LEU A 111 1.79 11.01 4.10
CA LEU A 111 1.48 11.82 2.94
C LEU A 111 2.47 11.52 1.80
N THR A 112 3.77 11.66 2.04
CA THR A 112 4.81 11.54 1.01
C THR A 112 4.88 10.14 0.42
N ALA A 113 4.74 9.07 1.21
CA ALA A 113 4.64 7.70 0.70
C ALA A 113 3.33 7.49 -0.09
N GLY A 114 2.21 8.08 0.36
CA GLY A 114 0.92 7.97 -0.32
C GLY A 114 0.90 8.64 -1.70
N ILE A 115 1.42 9.86 -1.81
CA ILE A 115 1.43 10.60 -3.09
C ILE A 115 2.66 10.32 -3.94
N GLY A 116 3.78 9.90 -3.33
CA GLY A 116 5.07 9.70 -3.98
C GLY A 116 5.04 8.63 -5.07
N GLY A 117 4.21 7.60 -4.90
CA GLY A 117 3.92 6.58 -5.92
C GLY A 117 3.44 7.14 -7.26
N SER A 118 2.92 8.38 -7.30
CA SER A 118 2.46 9.03 -8.53
C SER A 118 3.56 9.70 -9.34
N LEU A 119 4.76 9.91 -8.78
CA LEU A 119 5.88 10.56 -9.47
C LEU A 119 6.32 9.79 -10.72
N LEU A 120 6.28 8.45 -10.65
CA LEU A 120 6.51 7.54 -11.77
C LEU A 120 5.27 6.65 -11.92
N SER A 121 4.89 6.33 -13.15
CA SER A 121 3.67 5.54 -13.36
C SER A 121 3.77 4.09 -12.88
N VAL A 122 4.98 3.60 -12.58
CA VAL A 122 5.24 2.26 -12.03
C VAL A 122 5.10 2.23 -10.50
N GLY A 123 5.26 3.37 -9.82
CA GLY A 123 5.26 3.47 -8.36
C GLY A 123 3.91 3.32 -7.68
N SER A 124 2.85 3.12 -8.45
CA SER A 124 1.49 2.96 -7.93
C SER A 124 0.74 1.88 -8.70
N ALA A 125 0.01 1.03 -7.96
CA ALA A 125 -0.88 0.03 -8.54
C ALA A 125 -1.89 0.65 -9.53
N ALA A 126 -2.38 1.88 -9.25
CA ALA A 126 -3.27 2.60 -10.14
C ALA A 126 -2.57 2.98 -11.46
N GLY A 127 -1.31 3.41 -11.40
CA GLY A 127 -0.51 3.75 -12.57
C GLY A 127 -0.22 2.53 -13.45
N VAL A 128 0.16 1.41 -12.84
CA VAL A 128 0.40 0.13 -13.53
C VAL A 128 -0.89 -0.41 -14.17
N ALA A 129 -2.00 -0.37 -13.43
CA ALA A 129 -3.31 -0.80 -13.94
C ALA A 129 -3.76 0.06 -15.13
N LEU A 130 -3.63 1.39 -15.04
CA LEU A 130 -3.99 2.30 -16.13
C LEU A 130 -3.14 2.03 -17.37
N MET A 131 -1.82 1.84 -17.22
CA MET A 131 -0.95 1.48 -18.35
C MET A 131 -1.38 0.16 -19.00
N GLY A 132 -1.68 -0.87 -18.19
CA GLY A 132 -2.12 -2.18 -18.68
C GLY A 132 -3.46 -2.13 -19.43
N GLN A 133 -4.42 -1.32 -18.95
CA GLN A 133 -5.75 -1.20 -19.56
C GLN A 133 -5.79 -0.25 -20.77
N SER A 134 -4.89 0.74 -20.84
CA SER A 134 -4.97 1.83 -21.82
C SER A 134 -4.57 1.47 -23.26
N ARG A 135 -4.22 0.20 -23.56
CA ARG A 135 -3.83 -0.28 -24.90
C ARG A 135 -2.83 0.64 -25.63
N GLY A 136 -1.90 1.26 -24.90
CA GLY A 136 -0.87 2.14 -25.45
C GLY A 136 -1.21 3.63 -25.48
N ALA A 137 -2.42 4.05 -25.08
CA ALA A 137 -2.75 5.47 -24.92
C ALA A 137 -2.03 6.11 -23.72
N TYR A 138 -1.76 5.34 -22.68
CA TYR A 138 -1.01 5.77 -21.51
C TYR A 138 0.20 4.85 -21.29
N THR A 139 1.40 5.44 -21.39
CA THR A 139 2.68 4.73 -21.29
C THR A 139 3.57 5.37 -20.25
N PHE A 140 4.60 4.64 -19.81
CA PHE A 140 5.61 5.18 -18.90
C PHE A 140 6.27 6.45 -19.45
N SER A 141 6.62 6.49 -20.74
CA SER A 141 7.22 7.68 -21.36
C SER A 141 6.26 8.85 -21.42
N ALA A 142 4.96 8.60 -21.65
CA ALA A 142 3.95 9.64 -21.63
C ALA A 142 3.81 10.25 -20.23
N HIS A 143 3.78 9.42 -19.18
CA HIS A 143 3.73 9.89 -17.80
C HIS A 143 5.01 10.62 -17.37
N LEU A 144 6.17 10.11 -17.78
CA LEU A 144 7.47 10.68 -17.42
C LEU A 144 7.62 12.13 -17.90
N LYS A 145 7.00 12.50 -19.03
CA LYS A 145 6.94 13.89 -19.50
C LYS A 145 6.22 14.82 -18.52
N TRP A 146 5.27 14.30 -17.74
CA TRP A 146 4.51 15.02 -16.73
C TRP A 146 5.11 14.94 -15.34
N THR A 147 6.08 14.05 -15.10
CA THR A 147 6.78 13.92 -13.80
C THR A 147 7.27 15.27 -13.23
N PRO A 148 7.81 16.23 -14.01
CA PRO A 148 8.18 17.53 -13.44
C PRO A 148 7.00 18.30 -12.84
N VAL A 149 5.83 18.27 -13.49
CA VAL A 149 4.62 18.92 -12.99
C VAL A 149 4.09 18.21 -11.75
N ILE A 150 4.12 16.88 -11.76
CA ILE A 150 3.72 16.05 -10.60
C ILE A 150 4.67 16.29 -9.41
N ALA A 151 5.97 16.45 -9.68
CA ALA A 151 6.98 16.77 -8.67
C ALA A 151 6.76 18.14 -8.03
N ILE A 152 6.27 19.13 -8.79
CA ILE A 152 5.83 20.40 -8.22
C ILE A 152 4.64 20.17 -7.27
N GLY A 153 3.65 19.37 -7.69
CA GLY A 153 2.53 18.99 -6.81
C GLY A 153 2.99 18.30 -5.53
N TYR A 154 3.98 17.41 -5.62
CA TYR A 154 4.61 16.75 -4.48
C TYR A 154 5.27 17.75 -3.52
N ALA A 155 6.06 18.69 -4.06
CA ALA A 155 6.69 19.74 -3.25
C ALA A 155 5.65 20.65 -2.58
N VAL A 156 4.61 21.05 -3.31
CA VAL A 156 3.51 21.87 -2.78
C VAL A 156 2.78 21.13 -1.65
N ALA A 157 2.48 19.85 -1.82
CA ALA A 157 1.83 19.05 -0.77
C ALA A 157 2.67 18.99 0.52
N ILE A 158 3.99 18.83 0.40
CA ILE A 158 4.90 18.87 1.56
C ILE A 158 4.87 20.25 2.23
N VAL A 159 5.02 21.33 1.45
CA VAL A 159 5.00 22.69 2.01
C VAL A 159 3.68 22.97 2.73
N LEU A 160 2.54 22.62 2.11
CA LEU A 160 1.23 22.80 2.73
C LEU A 160 1.09 21.96 3.99
N HIS A 161 1.59 20.72 4.01
CA HIS A 161 1.60 19.88 5.20
C HIS A 161 2.37 20.53 6.35
N LEU A 162 3.59 21.03 6.06
CA LEU A 162 4.42 21.72 7.04
C LEU A 162 3.76 23.00 7.57
N MET A 163 3.08 23.75 6.70
CA MET A 163 2.38 24.98 7.08
C MET A 163 1.12 24.71 7.92
N ILE A 164 0.28 23.76 7.50
CA ILE A 164 -0.99 23.45 8.17
C ILE A 164 -0.74 22.77 9.51
N ASN A 165 0.25 21.87 9.57
CA ASN A 165 0.56 21.09 10.77
C ASN A 165 1.76 21.66 11.55
N ALA A 166 2.09 22.94 11.37
CA ALA A 166 3.28 23.55 11.99
C ALA A 166 3.36 23.35 13.51
N SER A 167 2.22 23.29 14.20
CA SER A 167 2.15 23.06 15.66
C SER A 167 2.46 21.63 16.10
N MET A 168 2.58 20.69 15.16
CA MET A 168 2.77 19.25 15.41
C MET A 168 4.22 18.79 15.23
N PHE A 169 5.14 19.72 14.91
CA PHE A 169 6.53 19.42 14.59
C PHE A 169 7.47 19.59 15.77
#